data_AF-A0A355V0C4-F1
#
_entry.id   AF-A0A355V0C4-F1
#
_cell.length_a   1.000
_cell.length_b   1.000
_cell.length_c   1.000
_cell.angle_alpha   90.00
_cell.angle_beta   90.00
_cell.angle_gamma   90.00
#
_symmetry.space_group_name_H-M   'P 1'
#
loop_
_entity.id
_entity.type
_entity.pdbx_description
1 polymer ?
#
loop_
_entity_poly.entity_id
_entity_poly.type
_entity_poly.pdbx_seq_one_letter_code
_entity_poly.pdbx_strand_id
1 'polypeptide(L)'
;MKAIRGATTVETDSVEEIECAVSELLYNIVNANKLNTEDIICILFSNTSDLKSCYPAKAARKAGFASCALYSSAEPEISGALPKCIRVMVLADIKTAPRHVYLNKAVNLRKDLTRKFNIAVDGPAGSGKSTVSKIISKKLDILYLDTGAMYRACALVCLNDGIDCADGDAVKATLEKHVISVEYENGAQKTMVDDSDVSSEIRSPEVSMSASTVSSHEWVRKTMVELQRRIAAGRSCILDGRDIGTNVLPNAEYKFFLTASPEERARRRLKDNEAKGYFQTFEDVLAEISKRDEQDRNRKFAPLVKADDAVEVPTDGMTVDEVVNY
;
A
#
# COMPACT_ATOMS: atom_id res chain seq x y z
N MET A 1 22.45 -2.33 -17.01
CA MET A 1 23.16 -1.40 -16.09
C MET A 1 22.18 -0.40 -15.45
N LYS A 2 22.12 -0.37 -14.11
CA LYS A 2 21.30 0.57 -13.32
C LYS A 2 22.08 1.05 -12.10
N ALA A 3 21.72 2.23 -11.59
CA ALA A 3 22.31 2.80 -10.40
C ALA A 3 21.46 2.48 -9.15
N ILE A 4 22.09 1.91 -8.13
CA ILE A 4 21.49 1.67 -6.82
C ILE A 4 22.09 2.66 -5.83
N ARG A 5 21.23 3.49 -5.25
CA ARG A 5 21.60 4.48 -4.24
C ARG A 5 21.52 3.87 -2.84
N GLY A 6 22.40 4.31 -1.96
CA GLY A 6 22.23 4.09 -0.54
C GLY A 6 22.97 5.09 0.32
N ALA A 7 22.65 5.08 1.61
CA ALA A 7 23.36 5.89 2.60
C ALA A 7 23.22 5.31 4.01
N THR A 8 24.18 5.62 4.86
CA THR A 8 24.15 5.30 6.29
C THR A 8 24.80 6.45 7.08
N THR A 9 24.63 6.43 8.39
CA THR A 9 25.37 7.31 9.31
C THR A 9 26.12 6.49 10.34
N VAL A 10 27.19 7.05 10.87
CA VAL A 10 27.93 6.50 12.02
C VAL A 10 27.74 7.39 13.24
N GLU A 11 27.73 6.79 14.45
CA GLU A 11 27.61 7.58 15.68
C GLU A 11 28.94 8.27 16.05
N THR A 12 30.08 7.62 15.78
CA THR A 12 31.43 8.14 16.03
C THR A 12 32.35 7.98 14.82
N ASP A 13 33.21 8.97 14.57
CA ASP A 13 34.29 8.87 13.56
C ASP A 13 35.40 7.97 14.10
N SER A 14 35.24 6.65 13.91
CA SER A 14 36.24 5.62 14.24
C SER A 14 36.35 4.64 13.08
N VAL A 15 37.50 3.97 12.97
CA VAL A 15 37.75 3.02 11.88
C VAL A 15 36.75 1.87 11.95
N GLU A 16 36.53 1.33 13.14
CA GLU A 16 35.65 0.18 13.40
C GLU A 16 34.19 0.49 13.01
N GLU A 17 33.70 1.67 13.43
CA GLU A 17 32.32 2.09 13.16
C GLU A 17 32.09 2.35 11.65
N ILE A 18 33.04 3.00 10.98
CA ILE A 18 32.97 3.24 9.53
C ILE A 18 33.02 1.91 8.77
N GLU A 19 33.90 0.99 9.16
CA GLU A 19 33.99 -0.33 8.55
C GLU A 19 32.69 -1.13 8.73
N CYS A 20 32.13 -1.13 9.94
CA CYS A 20 30.86 -1.81 10.24
C CYS A 20 29.72 -1.23 9.41
N ALA A 21 29.55 0.09 9.39
CA ALA A 21 28.47 0.76 8.68
C ALA A 21 28.55 0.59 7.16
N VAL A 22 29.76 0.65 6.58
CA VAL A 22 29.97 0.40 5.14
C VAL A 22 29.65 -1.05 4.79
N SER A 23 30.13 -2.00 5.60
CA SER A 23 29.87 -3.43 5.41
C SER A 23 28.37 -3.72 5.46
N GLU A 24 27.68 -3.24 6.49
CA GLU A 24 26.24 -3.39 6.66
C GLU A 24 25.46 -2.80 5.47
N LEU A 25 25.79 -1.57 5.06
CA LEU A 25 25.14 -0.90 3.95
C LEU A 25 25.27 -1.68 2.65
N LEU A 26 26.48 -2.13 2.30
CA LEU A 26 26.72 -2.88 1.06
C LEU A 26 26.05 -4.25 1.07
N TYR A 27 26.10 -4.99 2.18
CA TYR A 27 25.40 -6.27 2.26
C TYR A 27 23.88 -6.11 2.17
N ASN A 28 23.30 -5.07 2.77
CA ASN A 28 21.88 -4.78 2.60
C ASN A 28 21.55 -4.43 1.13
N ILE A 29 22.40 -3.67 0.43
CA ILE A 29 22.23 -3.38 -1.00
C ILE A 29 22.27 -4.66 -1.85
N VAL A 30 23.28 -5.51 -1.62
CA VAL A 30 23.44 -6.80 -2.31
C VAL A 30 22.21 -7.66 -2.10
N ASN A 31 21.78 -7.83 -0.84
CA ASN A 31 20.62 -8.66 -0.50
C ASN A 31 19.31 -8.10 -1.09
N ALA A 32 19.07 -6.79 -0.97
CA ALA A 32 17.86 -6.17 -1.48
C ALA A 32 17.72 -6.28 -3.01
N ASN A 33 18.85 -6.29 -3.72
CA ASN A 33 18.90 -6.32 -5.18
C ASN A 33 19.25 -7.70 -5.76
N LYS A 34 19.48 -8.70 -4.90
CA LYS A 34 19.91 -10.07 -5.28
C LYS A 34 21.15 -10.04 -6.19
N LEU A 35 22.14 -9.20 -5.85
CA LEU A 35 23.35 -9.04 -6.63
C LEU A 35 24.33 -10.19 -6.36
N ASN A 36 24.97 -10.68 -7.41
CA ASN A 36 26.24 -11.38 -7.32
C ASN A 36 27.38 -10.37 -7.41
N THR A 37 28.57 -10.75 -6.95
CA THR A 37 29.77 -9.90 -7.01
C THR A 37 30.13 -9.50 -8.45
N GLU A 38 29.82 -10.34 -9.42
CA GLU A 38 30.05 -10.10 -10.86
C GLU A 38 29.09 -9.07 -11.46
N ASP A 39 27.92 -8.87 -10.84
CA ASP A 39 26.93 -7.89 -11.29
C ASP A 39 27.38 -6.45 -10.96
N ILE A 40 28.33 -6.28 -10.04
CA ILE A 40 28.78 -4.97 -9.54
C ILE A 40 29.93 -4.43 -10.40
N ILE A 41 29.66 -3.35 -11.12
CA ILE A 41 30.62 -2.72 -12.02
C ILE A 41 31.52 -1.75 -11.25
N CYS A 42 30.91 -0.86 -10.47
CA CYS A 42 31.65 0.06 -9.62
C CYS A 42 30.84 0.51 -8.40
N ILE A 43 31.54 0.91 -7.36
CA ILE A 43 30.97 1.47 -6.14
C ILE A 43 31.63 2.84 -5.88
N LEU A 44 30.79 3.87 -5.90
CA LEU A 44 31.17 5.25 -5.69
C LEU A 44 30.66 5.69 -4.33
N PHE A 45 31.57 6.08 -3.43
CA PHE A 45 31.23 6.61 -2.12
C PHE A 45 31.41 8.12 -2.07
N SER A 46 30.58 8.76 -1.26
CA SER A 46 30.85 10.08 -0.73
C SER A 46 30.64 10.11 0.78
N ASN A 47 31.37 10.96 1.50
CA ASN A 47 31.19 11.13 2.93
C ASN A 47 31.29 12.60 3.34
N THR A 48 30.58 12.96 4.40
CA THR A 48 30.66 14.30 5.01
C THR A 48 32.06 14.56 5.58
N SER A 49 32.45 15.84 5.66
CA SER A 49 33.80 16.28 6.07
C SER A 49 34.16 15.96 7.54
N ASP A 50 33.15 15.63 8.35
CA ASP A 50 33.27 15.22 9.74
C ASP A 50 33.58 13.72 9.92
N LEU A 51 33.84 12.99 8.82
CA LEU A 51 34.43 11.65 8.82
C LEU A 51 35.84 11.66 8.24
N LYS A 52 36.83 11.37 9.09
CA LYS A 52 38.27 11.49 8.76
C LYS A 52 39.06 10.22 9.08
N SER A 53 38.48 9.29 9.84
CA SER A 53 39.23 8.15 10.37
C SER A 53 39.43 7.02 9.36
N CYS A 54 38.53 6.85 8.38
CA CYS A 54 38.64 5.78 7.38
C CYS A 54 37.95 6.16 6.05
N TYR A 55 38.59 5.82 4.92
CA TYR A 55 37.96 5.94 3.61
C TYR A 55 36.91 4.85 3.41
N PRO A 56 35.66 5.17 3.00
CA PRO A 56 34.63 4.18 2.73
C PRO A 56 35.05 3.12 1.69
N ALA A 57 35.81 3.48 0.65
CA ALA A 57 36.36 2.51 -0.30
C ALA A 57 37.34 1.51 0.34
N LYS A 58 38.12 1.93 1.36
CA LYS A 58 39.00 1.02 2.10
C LYS A 58 38.18 0.04 2.94
N ALA A 59 37.14 0.53 3.61
CA ALA A 59 36.19 -0.30 4.34
C ALA A 59 35.46 -1.31 3.43
N ALA A 60 34.98 -0.86 2.26
CA ALA A 60 34.33 -1.73 1.27
C ALA A 60 35.25 -2.86 0.78
N ARG A 61 36.54 -2.56 0.54
CA ARG A 61 37.53 -3.57 0.16
C ARG A 61 37.70 -4.63 1.25
N LYS A 62 37.74 -4.23 2.52
CA LYS A 62 37.82 -5.14 3.68
C LYS A 62 36.56 -5.99 3.83
N ALA A 63 35.39 -5.44 3.47
CA ALA A 63 34.11 -6.14 3.45
C ALA A 63 33.91 -7.10 2.26
N GLY A 64 34.95 -7.34 1.44
CA GLY A 64 34.90 -8.32 0.35
C GLY A 64 34.54 -7.77 -1.03
N PHE A 65 34.39 -6.44 -1.19
CA PHE A 65 34.07 -5.80 -2.47
C PHE A 65 35.32 -5.42 -3.30
N ALA A 66 36.40 -6.19 -3.14
CA ALA A 66 37.70 -5.89 -3.75
C ALA A 66 37.75 -6.08 -5.28
N SER A 67 36.79 -6.80 -5.86
CA SER A 67 36.75 -7.15 -7.29
C SER A 67 36.21 -6.06 -8.21
N CYS A 68 35.60 -5.00 -7.67
CA CYS A 68 35.01 -3.91 -8.45
C CYS A 68 35.80 -2.59 -8.27
N ALA A 69 35.58 -1.64 -9.18
CA ALA A 69 36.18 -0.31 -9.04
C ALA A 69 35.56 0.41 -7.83
N LEU A 70 36.42 0.87 -6.91
CA LEU A 70 36.03 1.59 -5.70
C LEU A 70 36.54 3.02 -5.74
N TYR A 71 35.67 3.99 -5.49
CA TYR A 71 36.02 5.41 -5.42
C TYR A 71 35.43 6.04 -4.17
N SER A 72 36.11 7.02 -3.57
CA SER A 72 35.59 7.81 -2.46
C SER A 72 35.91 9.28 -2.67
N SER A 73 34.92 10.14 -2.43
CA SER A 73 35.10 11.60 -2.39
C SER A 73 34.58 12.20 -1.10
N ALA A 74 35.23 13.26 -0.63
CA ALA A 74 34.66 14.10 0.42
C ALA A 74 33.55 14.98 -0.16
N GLU A 75 32.48 15.16 0.60
CA GLU A 75 31.41 16.10 0.29
C GLU A 75 31.77 17.51 0.78
N PRO A 76 31.25 18.57 0.12
CA PRO A 76 31.38 19.92 0.64
C PRO A 76 30.65 20.06 1.98
N GLU A 77 31.12 20.98 2.81
CA GLU A 77 30.42 21.35 4.04
C GLU A 77 29.16 22.15 3.73
N ILE A 78 28.01 21.59 4.14
CA ILE A 78 26.70 22.20 3.93
C ILE A 78 26.02 22.39 5.29
N SER A 79 25.61 23.62 5.60
CA SER A 79 24.88 23.94 6.82
C SER A 79 23.56 23.14 6.91
N GLY A 80 23.32 22.49 8.04
CA GLY A 80 22.14 21.65 8.27
C GLY A 80 22.16 20.29 7.56
N ALA A 81 23.26 19.92 6.89
CA ALA A 81 23.41 18.58 6.36
C ALA A 81 23.47 17.53 7.48
N LEU A 82 23.00 16.32 7.17
CA LEU A 82 23.07 15.19 8.08
C LEU A 82 24.55 14.86 8.39
N PRO A 83 25.02 15.00 9.65
CA PRO A 83 26.42 14.78 9.99
C PRO A 83 26.78 13.29 9.92
N LYS A 84 28.08 13.02 9.82
CA LYS A 84 28.68 11.67 9.84
C LYS A 84 28.01 10.71 8.86
N CYS A 85 27.68 11.20 7.67
CA CYS A 85 26.94 10.46 6.67
C CYS A 85 27.87 9.89 5.60
N ILE A 86 27.67 8.62 5.26
CA ILE A 86 28.32 7.94 4.14
C ILE A 86 27.24 7.62 3.12
N ARG A 87 27.42 8.07 1.88
CA ARG A 87 26.53 7.77 0.75
C ARG A 87 27.26 6.87 -0.24
N VAL A 88 26.48 6.05 -0.93
CA VAL A 88 26.99 5.12 -1.92
C VAL A 88 26.10 5.11 -3.16
N MET A 89 26.74 5.03 -4.32
CA MET A 89 26.11 4.67 -5.58
C MET A 89 26.79 3.42 -6.12
N VAL A 90 26.05 2.32 -6.20
CA VAL A 90 26.47 1.06 -6.80
C VAL A 90 25.95 1.02 -8.23
N LEU A 91 26.85 0.96 -9.20
CA LEU A 91 26.50 0.71 -10.59
C LEU A 91 26.54 -0.79 -10.83
N ALA A 92 25.39 -1.39 -11.13
CA ALA A 92 25.26 -2.82 -11.29
C ALA A 92 24.50 -3.21 -12.57
N ASP A 93 24.80 -4.37 -13.11
CA ASP A 93 24.04 -4.92 -14.24
C ASP A 93 22.84 -5.74 -13.78
N ILE A 94 21.73 -5.06 -13.51
CA ILE A 94 20.47 -5.68 -13.09
C ILE A 94 19.32 -5.43 -14.06
N LYS A 95 18.47 -6.46 -14.22
CA LYS A 95 17.23 -6.39 -15.01
C LYS A 95 16.08 -5.75 -14.24
N THR A 96 15.98 -5.98 -12.95
CA THR A 96 14.90 -5.48 -12.08
C THR A 96 15.06 -4.00 -11.72
N ALA A 97 14.00 -3.36 -11.23
CA ALA A 97 14.11 -2.01 -10.68
C ALA A 97 15.06 -1.99 -9.46
N PRO A 98 15.93 -0.97 -9.31
CA PRO A 98 16.88 -0.92 -8.21
C PRO A 98 16.16 -0.65 -6.89
N ARG A 99 16.48 -1.44 -5.87
CA ARG A 99 16.05 -1.21 -4.48
C ARG A 99 17.13 -0.41 -3.75
N HIS A 100 16.83 0.83 -3.44
CA HIS A 100 17.73 1.72 -2.72
C HIS A 100 17.71 1.41 -1.22
N VAL A 101 18.84 1.63 -0.54
CA VAL A 101 19.00 1.25 0.88
C VAL A 101 19.49 2.44 1.69
N TYR A 102 18.71 2.88 2.66
CA TYR A 102 19.09 3.94 3.59
C TYR A 102 18.99 3.39 5.01
N LEU A 103 20.06 3.55 5.79
CA LEU A 103 20.18 3.01 7.15
C LEU A 103 20.39 4.13 8.17
N ASN A 104 20.22 3.80 9.45
CA ASN A 104 20.46 4.72 10.57
C ASN A 104 19.74 6.06 10.36
N LYS A 105 20.38 7.20 10.66
CA LYS A 105 19.76 8.53 10.49
C LYS A 105 19.58 8.90 9.01
N ALA A 106 20.26 8.22 8.09
CA ALA A 106 20.19 8.47 6.64
C ALA A 106 18.84 8.07 6.03
N VAL A 107 17.99 7.32 6.75
CA VAL A 107 16.59 7.10 6.34
C VAL A 107 15.85 8.41 6.09
N ASN A 108 16.20 9.47 6.81
CA ASN A 108 15.58 10.79 6.67
C ASN A 108 15.96 11.53 5.38
N LEU A 109 17.03 11.11 4.68
CA LEU A 109 17.45 11.73 3.42
C LEU A 109 16.49 11.43 2.26
N ARG A 110 15.76 10.31 2.36
CA ARG A 110 14.77 9.86 1.37
C ARG A 110 13.56 9.27 2.06
N LYS A 111 12.84 10.10 2.81
CA LYS A 111 11.59 9.71 3.49
C LYS A 111 10.57 9.10 2.53
N ASP A 112 10.56 9.56 1.29
CA ASP A 112 9.77 9.01 0.19
C ASP A 112 10.11 7.54 -0.13
N LEU A 113 11.33 7.09 0.17
CA LEU A 113 11.77 5.70 -0.01
C LEU A 113 11.78 4.87 1.29
N THR A 114 11.81 5.52 2.46
CA THR A 114 12.14 4.86 3.74
C THR A 114 11.00 4.92 4.75
N ARG A 115 10.12 5.92 4.66
CA ARG A 115 8.96 6.05 5.52
C ARG A 115 7.76 5.47 4.80
N LYS A 116 7.43 4.22 5.16
CA LYS A 116 6.13 3.65 4.81
C LYS A 116 5.07 4.51 5.48
N PHE A 117 4.09 4.94 4.71
CA PHE A 117 2.92 5.61 5.25
C PHE A 117 1.68 4.97 4.65
N ASN A 118 0.61 4.98 5.43
CA ASN A 118 -0.68 4.44 5.02
C ASN A 118 -1.69 5.57 4.94
N ILE A 119 -2.46 5.56 3.85
CA ILE A 119 -3.63 6.41 3.67
C ILE A 119 -4.88 5.55 3.83
N ALA A 120 -5.70 5.86 4.81
CA ALA A 120 -7.02 5.26 4.96
C ALA A 120 -8.08 6.14 4.29
N VAL A 121 -8.91 5.56 3.42
CA VAL A 121 -10.03 6.26 2.77
C VAL A 121 -11.33 5.50 3.04
N ASP A 122 -12.12 6.04 3.96
CA ASP A 122 -13.40 5.47 4.39
C ASP A 122 -14.60 6.28 3.88
N GLY A 123 -15.79 5.68 3.95
CA GLY A 123 -17.04 6.33 3.56
C GLY A 123 -18.02 5.40 2.83
N PRO A 124 -19.29 5.82 2.66
CA PRO A 124 -20.36 4.98 2.13
C PRO A 124 -20.17 4.58 0.65
N ALA A 125 -20.94 3.59 0.17
CA ALA A 125 -20.86 3.17 -1.23
C ALA A 125 -21.24 4.32 -2.18
N GLY A 126 -20.49 4.49 -3.28
CA GLY A 126 -20.76 5.55 -4.27
C GLY A 126 -20.15 6.93 -3.94
N SER A 127 -19.48 7.12 -2.80
CA SER A 127 -18.85 8.41 -2.45
C SER A 127 -17.57 8.78 -3.22
N GLY A 128 -17.20 8.03 -4.26
CA GLY A 128 -16.02 8.34 -5.11
C GLY A 128 -14.67 7.81 -4.60
N LYS A 129 -14.61 7.16 -3.43
CA LYS A 129 -13.37 6.65 -2.81
C LYS A 129 -12.45 5.87 -3.73
N SER A 130 -12.96 4.87 -4.44
CA SER A 130 -12.12 4.00 -5.26
C SER A 130 -11.49 4.77 -6.42
N THR A 131 -12.20 5.74 -7.00
CA THR A 131 -11.68 6.60 -8.07
C THR A 131 -10.59 7.52 -7.54
N VAL A 132 -10.86 8.23 -6.44
CA VAL A 132 -9.92 9.16 -5.80
C VAL A 132 -8.66 8.41 -5.33
N SER A 133 -8.85 7.26 -4.67
CA SER A 133 -7.74 6.45 -4.13
C SER A 133 -6.84 5.90 -5.23
N LYS A 134 -7.40 5.47 -6.37
CA LYS A 134 -6.61 5.06 -7.54
C LYS A 134 -5.78 6.21 -8.09
N ILE A 135 -6.35 7.41 -8.21
CA ILE A 135 -5.62 8.59 -8.72
C ILE A 135 -4.49 8.98 -7.76
N ILE A 136 -4.79 9.07 -6.46
CA ILE A 136 -3.79 9.39 -5.43
C ILE A 136 -2.68 8.34 -5.41
N SER A 137 -3.02 7.06 -5.46
CA SER A 137 -2.02 5.97 -5.47
C SER A 137 -1.02 6.11 -6.62
N LYS A 138 -1.49 6.47 -7.81
CA LYS A 138 -0.65 6.69 -9.00
C LYS A 138 0.19 7.95 -8.87
N LYS A 139 -0.39 9.05 -8.35
CA LYS A 139 0.33 10.32 -8.14
C LYS A 139 1.47 10.16 -7.13
N LEU A 140 1.27 9.34 -6.09
CA LEU A 140 2.23 9.12 -5.01
C LEU A 140 3.13 7.88 -5.21
N ASP A 141 2.92 7.11 -6.28
CA ASP A 141 3.60 5.83 -6.53
C ASP A 141 3.53 4.86 -5.34
N ILE A 142 2.34 4.75 -4.74
CA ILE A 142 2.06 3.87 -3.61
C ILE A 142 1.05 2.80 -4.00
N LEU A 143 0.94 1.76 -3.17
CA LEU A 143 -0.01 0.69 -3.41
C LEU A 143 -1.46 1.16 -3.26
N TYR A 144 -2.34 0.81 -4.19
CA TYR A 144 -3.78 0.83 -3.97
C TYR A 144 -4.33 -0.57 -3.57
N LEU A 145 -5.21 -0.62 -2.57
CA LEU A 145 -5.95 -1.83 -2.19
C LEU A 145 -7.45 -1.52 -2.04
N ASP A 146 -8.27 -2.10 -2.93
CA ASP A 146 -9.73 -2.19 -2.83
C ASP A 146 -10.10 -3.29 -1.83
N THR A 147 -10.32 -2.89 -0.58
CA THR A 147 -10.73 -3.85 0.46
C THR A 147 -12.14 -4.37 0.22
N GLY A 148 -13.00 -3.58 -0.44
CA GLY A 148 -14.36 -3.97 -0.79
C GLY A 148 -14.39 -5.11 -1.79
N ALA A 149 -13.39 -5.22 -2.68
CA ALA A 149 -13.26 -6.33 -3.61
C ALA A 149 -13.04 -7.67 -2.89
N MET A 150 -12.30 -7.66 -1.77
CA MET A 150 -12.04 -8.87 -0.97
C MET A 150 -13.32 -9.42 -0.34
N TYR A 151 -14.16 -8.53 0.23
CA TYR A 151 -15.46 -8.93 0.76
C TYR A 151 -16.44 -9.37 -0.34
N ARG A 152 -16.35 -8.79 -1.54
CA ARG A 152 -17.12 -9.25 -2.71
C ARG A 152 -16.65 -10.63 -3.20
N ALA A 153 -15.36 -10.95 -3.12
CA ALA A 153 -14.88 -12.31 -3.38
C ALA A 153 -15.44 -13.32 -2.38
N CYS A 154 -15.51 -12.97 -1.08
CA CYS A 154 -16.17 -13.82 -0.08
C CYS A 154 -17.64 -14.09 -0.43
N ALA A 155 -18.37 -13.05 -0.84
CA ALA A 155 -19.76 -13.18 -1.26
C ALA A 155 -19.92 -14.01 -2.53
N LEU A 156 -19.04 -13.84 -3.52
CA LEU A 156 -19.05 -14.63 -4.75
C LEU A 156 -18.86 -16.13 -4.45
N VAL A 157 -17.92 -16.48 -3.57
CA VAL A 157 -17.71 -17.87 -3.12
C VAL A 157 -19.01 -18.44 -2.53
N CYS A 158 -19.64 -17.70 -1.61
CA CYS A 158 -20.89 -18.17 -0.99
C CYS A 158 -22.01 -18.36 -2.03
N LEU A 159 -22.16 -17.44 -2.98
CA LEU A 159 -23.18 -17.52 -4.03
C LEU A 159 -22.94 -18.71 -4.97
N ASN A 160 -21.69 -18.95 -5.38
CA ASN A 160 -21.34 -20.06 -6.26
C ASN A 160 -21.58 -21.42 -5.59
N ASP A 161 -21.36 -21.50 -4.28
CA ASP A 161 -21.57 -22.72 -3.48
C ASP A 161 -23.02 -22.87 -2.99
N GLY A 162 -23.92 -21.93 -3.34
CA GLY A 162 -25.33 -21.96 -2.95
C GLY A 162 -25.57 -21.73 -1.45
N ILE A 163 -24.64 -21.03 -0.78
CA ILE A 163 -24.68 -20.74 0.64
C ILE A 163 -25.38 -19.40 0.90
N ASP A 164 -26.32 -19.39 1.84
CA ASP A 164 -26.91 -18.15 2.32
C ASP A 164 -25.84 -17.30 3.02
N CYS A 165 -25.56 -16.13 2.46
CA CYS A 165 -24.62 -15.16 3.01
C CYS A 165 -24.99 -14.67 4.43
N ALA A 166 -26.23 -14.86 4.88
CA ALA A 166 -26.68 -14.57 6.24
C ALA A 166 -26.35 -15.68 7.26
N ASP A 167 -26.10 -16.92 6.81
CA ASP A 167 -25.73 -18.04 7.68
C ASP A 167 -24.23 -17.99 8.01
N GLY A 168 -23.89 -17.42 9.17
CA GLY A 168 -22.50 -17.21 9.57
C GLY A 168 -21.69 -18.50 9.71
N ASP A 169 -22.30 -19.61 10.15
CA ASP A 169 -21.59 -20.88 10.32
C ASP A 169 -21.34 -21.54 8.97
N ALA A 170 -22.33 -21.53 8.06
CA ALA A 170 -22.16 -22.02 6.71
C ALA A 170 -21.17 -21.18 5.89
N VAL A 171 -21.23 -19.84 6.01
CA VAL A 171 -20.27 -18.92 5.39
C VAL A 171 -18.85 -19.22 5.86
N LYS A 172 -18.64 -19.38 7.17
CA LYS A 172 -17.32 -19.73 7.71
C LYS A 172 -16.82 -21.06 7.17
N ALA A 173 -17.62 -22.13 7.30
CA ALA A 173 -17.23 -23.46 6.86
C ALA A 173 -16.93 -23.55 5.36
N THR A 174 -17.56 -22.68 4.56
CA THR A 174 -17.31 -22.56 3.12
C THR A 174 -16.02 -21.81 2.85
N LEU A 175 -15.86 -20.60 3.41
CA LEU A 175 -14.68 -19.77 3.19
C LEU A 175 -13.38 -20.41 3.71
N GLU A 176 -13.42 -21.29 4.70
CA GLU A 176 -12.26 -22.07 5.15
C GLU A 176 -11.71 -23.05 4.09
N LYS A 177 -12.51 -23.39 3.06
CA LYS A 177 -12.12 -24.28 1.96
C LYS A 177 -11.53 -23.56 0.76
N HIS A 178 -11.68 -22.24 0.70
CA HIS A 178 -11.27 -21.41 -0.43
C HIS A 178 -10.11 -20.49 -0.05
N VAL A 179 -9.22 -20.22 -1.00
CA VAL A 179 -8.12 -19.27 -0.82
C VAL A 179 -8.46 -17.98 -1.54
N ILE A 180 -8.72 -16.91 -0.77
CA ILE A 180 -8.87 -15.55 -1.28
C ILE A 180 -7.53 -14.85 -1.20
N SER A 181 -7.04 -14.35 -2.33
CA SER A 181 -5.78 -13.62 -2.40
C SER A 181 -5.89 -12.38 -3.29
N VAL A 182 -4.88 -11.51 -3.19
CA VAL A 182 -4.78 -10.30 -4.00
C VAL A 182 -3.44 -10.32 -4.72
N GLU A 183 -3.53 -10.21 -6.04
CA GLU A 183 -2.38 -10.08 -6.93
C GLU A 183 -2.35 -8.71 -7.60
N TYR A 184 -1.21 -8.37 -8.19
CA TYR A 184 -1.03 -7.10 -8.90
C TYR A 184 -0.47 -7.35 -10.28
N GLU A 185 -1.21 -6.92 -11.30
CA GLU A 185 -0.80 -6.96 -12.70
C GLU A 185 -0.85 -5.55 -13.28
N ASN A 186 0.25 -5.07 -13.85
CA ASN A 186 0.35 -3.73 -14.43
C ASN A 186 -0.09 -2.59 -13.48
N GLY A 187 0.14 -2.76 -12.17
CA GLY A 187 -0.26 -1.81 -11.13
C GLY A 187 -1.75 -1.82 -10.77
N ALA A 188 -2.54 -2.71 -11.37
CA ALA A 188 -3.94 -2.94 -11.01
C ALA A 188 -4.08 -4.15 -10.09
N GLN A 189 -5.00 -4.06 -9.13
CA GLN A 189 -5.37 -5.18 -8.27
C GLN A 189 -6.16 -6.24 -9.07
N LYS A 190 -5.74 -7.49 -8.94
CA LYS A 190 -6.52 -8.69 -9.27
C LYS A 190 -6.95 -9.37 -7.98
N THR A 191 -8.22 -9.72 -7.90
CA THR A 191 -8.78 -10.46 -6.75
C THR A 191 -8.94 -11.90 -7.17
N MET A 192 -8.30 -12.81 -6.44
CA MET A 192 -8.24 -14.23 -6.78
C MET A 192 -9.05 -15.06 -5.81
N VAL A 193 -9.69 -16.11 -6.31
CA VAL A 193 -10.31 -17.19 -5.55
C VAL A 193 -9.79 -18.50 -6.13
N ASP A 194 -9.11 -19.32 -5.33
CA ASP A 194 -8.50 -20.59 -5.76
C ASP A 194 -7.72 -20.46 -7.09
N ASP A 195 -6.81 -19.49 -7.12
CA ASP A 195 -5.96 -19.14 -8.27
C ASP A 195 -6.72 -18.65 -9.53
N SER A 196 -8.03 -18.44 -9.45
CA SER A 196 -8.85 -17.88 -10.53
C SER A 196 -9.10 -16.38 -10.33
N ASP A 197 -8.88 -15.58 -11.37
CA ASP A 197 -9.14 -14.12 -11.34
C ASP A 197 -10.64 -13.84 -11.43
N VAL A 198 -11.23 -13.42 -10.31
CA VAL A 198 -12.66 -13.12 -10.21
C VAL A 198 -12.98 -11.62 -10.32
N SER A 199 -12.01 -10.79 -10.74
CA SER A 199 -12.08 -9.33 -10.66
C SER A 199 -13.27 -8.70 -11.42
N SER A 200 -13.75 -9.36 -12.47
CA SER A 200 -14.94 -8.98 -13.24
C SER A 200 -16.23 -9.40 -12.54
N GLU A 201 -16.33 -10.66 -12.12
CA GLU A 201 -17.51 -11.27 -11.50
C GLU A 201 -17.91 -10.58 -10.21
N ILE A 202 -16.93 -10.22 -9.38
CA ILE A 202 -17.16 -9.54 -8.10
C ILE A 202 -17.75 -8.13 -8.23
N ARG A 203 -17.99 -7.64 -9.46
CA ARG A 203 -18.57 -6.31 -9.71
C ARG A 203 -20.06 -6.35 -10.07
N SER A 204 -20.68 -7.54 -10.13
CA SER A 204 -22.12 -7.64 -10.35
C SER A 204 -22.92 -6.96 -9.22
N PRO A 205 -24.14 -6.47 -9.50
CA PRO A 205 -25.03 -5.92 -8.47
C PRO A 205 -25.33 -6.94 -7.36
N GLU A 206 -25.61 -8.19 -7.73
CA GLU A 206 -25.90 -9.29 -6.80
C GLU A 206 -24.78 -9.52 -5.79
N VAL A 207 -23.53 -9.70 -6.26
CA VAL A 207 -22.36 -9.88 -5.39
C VAL A 207 -22.13 -8.63 -4.53
N SER A 208 -22.36 -7.43 -5.09
CA SER A 208 -22.20 -6.17 -4.35
C SER A 208 -23.15 -6.06 -3.16
N MET A 209 -24.38 -6.57 -3.29
CA MET A 209 -25.37 -6.61 -2.22
C MET A 209 -24.99 -7.66 -1.17
N SER A 210 -24.67 -8.88 -1.60
CA SER A 210 -24.29 -9.98 -0.71
C SER A 210 -23.02 -9.69 0.09
N ALA A 211 -22.10 -8.89 -0.43
CA ALA A 211 -20.89 -8.49 0.27
C ALA A 211 -21.14 -7.72 1.58
N SER A 212 -22.21 -6.90 1.66
CA SER A 212 -22.52 -6.21 2.93
C SER A 212 -22.98 -7.21 3.99
N THR A 213 -23.82 -8.18 3.60
CA THR A 213 -24.26 -9.29 4.47
C THR A 213 -23.07 -10.13 4.94
N VAL A 214 -22.23 -10.62 4.04
CA VAL A 214 -21.05 -11.43 4.39
C VAL A 214 -20.07 -10.67 5.29
N SER A 215 -19.87 -9.38 5.04
CA SER A 215 -19.00 -8.54 5.87
C SER A 215 -19.54 -8.25 7.28
N SER A 216 -20.80 -8.60 7.57
CA SER A 216 -21.35 -8.44 8.92
C SER A 216 -20.85 -9.50 9.91
N HIS A 217 -20.35 -10.63 9.39
CA HIS A 217 -19.81 -11.73 10.18
C HIS A 217 -18.41 -11.40 10.71
N GLU A 218 -18.26 -11.44 12.03
CA GLU A 218 -17.01 -11.08 12.72
C GLU A 218 -15.81 -11.91 12.23
N TRP A 219 -15.99 -13.22 12.05
CA TRP A 219 -14.93 -14.12 11.59
C TRP A 219 -14.42 -13.74 10.18
N VAL A 220 -15.34 -13.41 9.26
CA VAL A 220 -14.97 -12.97 7.90
C VAL A 220 -14.16 -11.69 7.98
N ARG A 221 -14.59 -10.72 8.79
CA ARG A 221 -13.86 -9.45 8.93
C ARG A 221 -12.48 -9.66 9.52
N LYS A 222 -12.33 -10.43 10.59
CA LYS A 222 -11.01 -10.72 11.19
C LYS A 222 -10.06 -11.31 10.15
N THR A 223 -10.52 -12.30 9.41
CA THR A 223 -9.74 -12.97 8.35
C THR A 223 -9.32 -11.99 7.25
N MET A 224 -10.25 -11.15 6.77
CA MET A 224 -9.95 -10.15 5.74
C MET A 224 -9.03 -9.02 6.24
N VAL A 225 -9.22 -8.56 7.48
CA VAL A 225 -8.38 -7.52 8.12
C VAL A 225 -6.94 -8.00 8.25
N GLU A 226 -6.72 -9.26 8.63
CA GLU A 226 -5.38 -9.85 8.69
C GLU A 226 -4.69 -9.85 7.32
N LEU A 227 -5.41 -10.22 6.27
CA LEU A 227 -4.90 -10.18 4.90
C LEU A 227 -4.59 -8.74 4.45
N GLN A 228 -5.50 -7.78 4.73
CA GLN A 228 -5.30 -6.36 4.42
C GLN A 228 -4.06 -5.79 5.11
N ARG A 229 -3.88 -6.06 6.41
CA ARG A 229 -2.71 -5.63 7.18
C ARG A 229 -1.42 -6.26 6.65
N ARG A 230 -1.45 -7.53 6.26
CA ARG A 230 -0.31 -8.21 5.64
C ARG A 230 0.09 -7.54 4.33
N ILE A 231 -0.88 -7.18 3.48
CA ILE A 231 -0.64 -6.46 2.22
C ILE A 231 -0.07 -5.05 2.49
N ALA A 232 -0.57 -4.35 3.50
CA ALA A 232 -0.14 -3.01 3.89
C ALA A 232 1.26 -2.96 4.54
N ALA A 233 1.69 -4.02 5.25
CA ALA A 233 2.97 -4.03 5.98
C ALA A 233 4.21 -3.86 5.07
N GLY A 234 4.10 -4.21 3.79
CA GLY A 234 5.24 -4.28 2.86
C GLY A 234 5.67 -2.94 2.24
N ARG A 235 4.79 -1.95 2.14
CA ARG A 235 4.98 -0.74 1.31
C ARG A 235 4.01 0.37 1.71
N SER A 236 4.32 1.62 1.34
CA SER A 236 3.32 2.69 1.44
C SER A 236 2.08 2.31 0.64
N CYS A 237 0.91 2.56 1.21
CA CYS A 237 -0.35 2.14 0.60
C CYS A 237 -1.50 3.08 0.90
N ILE A 238 -2.51 3.04 0.04
CA ILE A 238 -3.81 3.65 0.20
C ILE A 238 -4.86 2.54 0.15
N LEU A 239 -5.61 2.40 1.24
CA LEU A 239 -6.68 1.42 1.39
C LEU A 239 -8.01 2.14 1.34
N ASP A 240 -8.91 1.73 0.45
CA ASP A 240 -10.28 2.23 0.44
C ASP A 240 -11.28 1.20 0.97
N GLY A 241 -12.16 1.64 1.87
CA GLY A 241 -13.03 0.74 2.62
C GLY A 241 -14.16 1.43 3.38
N ARG A 242 -14.47 0.91 4.57
CA ARG A 242 -15.54 1.39 5.48
C ARG A 242 -15.04 1.63 6.91
N ASP A 243 -14.05 0.84 7.32
CA ASP A 243 -13.49 0.79 8.66
C ASP A 243 -11.94 0.76 8.61
N ILE A 244 -11.34 1.34 7.56
CA ILE A 244 -9.89 1.33 7.39
C ILE A 244 -9.21 2.12 8.52
N GLY A 245 -9.60 3.38 8.73
CA GLY A 245 -9.00 4.27 9.71
C GLY A 245 -9.43 4.01 11.16
N THR A 246 -10.51 3.24 11.36
CA THR A 246 -11.04 2.89 12.70
C THR A 246 -10.66 1.49 13.16
N ASN A 247 -10.46 0.54 12.23
CA ASN A 247 -10.26 -0.87 12.57
C ASN A 247 -9.06 -1.50 11.84
N VAL A 248 -8.96 -1.37 10.50
CA VAL A 248 -7.90 -2.06 9.74
C VAL A 248 -6.52 -1.47 10.04
N LEU A 249 -6.38 -0.16 9.87
CA LEU A 249 -5.17 0.63 10.07
C LEU A 249 -5.47 1.82 11.00
N PRO A 250 -5.75 1.57 12.30
CA PRO A 250 -6.07 2.62 13.26
C PRO A 250 -4.91 3.61 13.48
N ASN A 251 -3.69 3.21 13.10
CA ASN A 251 -2.49 4.04 13.18
C ASN A 251 -2.05 4.58 11.79
N ALA A 252 -2.92 4.55 10.77
CA ALA A 252 -2.61 5.17 9.48
C ALA A 252 -2.28 6.66 9.65
N GLU A 253 -1.21 7.12 9.01
CA GLU A 253 -0.73 8.51 9.13
C GLU A 253 -1.71 9.52 8.54
N TYR A 254 -2.47 9.11 7.53
CA TYR A 254 -3.46 9.95 6.88
C TYR A 254 -4.78 9.20 6.80
N LYS A 255 -5.87 9.85 7.25
CA LYS A 255 -7.21 9.27 7.24
C LYS A 255 -8.20 10.27 6.66
N PHE A 256 -8.98 9.81 5.69
CA PHE A 256 -9.99 10.60 5.01
C PHE A 256 -11.32 9.86 5.04
N PHE A 257 -12.41 10.60 5.22
CA PHE A 257 -13.76 10.07 5.22
C PHE A 257 -14.61 10.80 4.19
N LEU A 258 -14.81 10.17 3.03
CA LEU A 258 -15.52 10.77 1.90
C LEU A 258 -17.02 10.55 2.04
N THR A 259 -17.78 11.65 2.03
CA THR A 259 -19.25 11.64 2.10
C THR A 259 -19.88 12.13 0.79
N ALA A 260 -21.12 11.72 0.55
CA ALA A 260 -21.99 12.26 -0.48
C ALA A 260 -23.45 11.94 -0.15
N SER A 261 -24.39 12.75 -0.65
CA SER A 261 -25.83 12.49 -0.54
C SER A 261 -26.20 11.11 -1.14
N PRO A 262 -27.18 10.37 -0.58
CA PRO A 262 -27.67 9.12 -1.17
C PRO A 262 -28.06 9.24 -2.64
N GLU A 263 -28.68 10.35 -3.01
CA GLU A 263 -29.14 10.64 -4.37
C GLU A 263 -27.95 10.78 -5.32
N GLU A 264 -26.92 11.52 -4.94
CA GLU A 264 -25.71 11.67 -5.75
C GLU A 264 -24.97 10.34 -5.91
N ARG A 265 -24.87 9.56 -4.83
CA ARG A 265 -24.25 8.22 -4.86
C ARG A 265 -25.05 7.27 -5.75
N ALA A 266 -26.38 7.36 -5.74
CA ALA A 266 -27.26 6.59 -6.61
C ALA A 266 -27.07 6.97 -8.09
N ARG A 267 -26.99 8.27 -8.43
CA ARG A 267 -26.69 8.70 -9.81
C ARG A 267 -25.34 8.18 -10.30
N ARG A 268 -24.29 8.28 -9.48
CA ARG A 268 -22.95 7.76 -9.81
C ARG A 268 -22.98 6.26 -10.05
N ARG A 269 -23.66 5.52 -9.17
CA ARG A 269 -23.79 4.07 -9.24
C ARG A 269 -24.60 3.60 -10.44
N LEU A 270 -25.69 4.29 -10.76
CA LEU A 270 -26.51 4.00 -11.94
C LEU A 270 -25.66 4.11 -13.21
N LYS A 271 -24.92 5.21 -13.37
CA LYS A 271 -24.00 5.41 -14.49
C LYS A 271 -22.91 4.32 -14.57
N ASP A 272 -22.35 3.92 -13.42
CA ASP A 272 -21.36 2.84 -13.34
C ASP A 272 -21.94 1.47 -13.74
N ASN A 273 -23.22 1.24 -13.46
CA ASN A 273 -23.93 0.00 -13.78
C ASN A 273 -24.29 -0.05 -15.26
N GLU A 274 -24.82 1.04 -15.82
CA GLU A 274 -25.12 1.20 -17.26
C GLU A 274 -23.86 0.97 -18.11
N ALA A 275 -22.73 1.54 -17.70
CA ALA A 275 -21.44 1.35 -18.39
C ALA A 275 -20.95 -0.12 -18.40
N LYS A 276 -21.52 -0.97 -17.54
CA LYS A 276 -21.21 -2.40 -17.44
C LYS A 276 -22.34 -3.29 -17.99
N GLY A 277 -23.38 -2.69 -18.58
CA GLY A 277 -24.52 -3.42 -19.14
C GLY A 277 -25.60 -3.83 -18.14
N TYR A 278 -25.57 -3.29 -16.91
CA TYR A 278 -26.61 -3.50 -15.91
C TYR A 278 -27.57 -2.30 -15.90
N PHE A 279 -28.82 -2.53 -16.27
CA PHE A 279 -29.86 -1.50 -16.32
C PHE A 279 -30.78 -1.65 -15.11
N GLN A 280 -30.85 -0.62 -14.26
CA GLN A 280 -31.70 -0.55 -13.07
C GLN A 280 -32.39 0.82 -13.06
N THR A 281 -33.48 0.97 -12.32
CA THR A 281 -34.08 2.30 -12.11
C THR A 281 -33.29 3.10 -11.09
N PHE A 282 -33.42 4.42 -11.10
CA PHE A 282 -32.81 5.27 -10.08
C PHE A 282 -33.32 4.91 -8.68
N GLU A 283 -34.61 4.63 -8.56
CA GLU A 283 -35.30 4.24 -7.33
C GLU A 283 -34.74 2.94 -6.75
N ASP A 284 -34.52 1.92 -7.60
CA ASP A 284 -33.92 0.65 -7.18
C ASP A 284 -32.51 0.85 -6.63
N VAL A 285 -31.66 1.58 -7.36
CA VAL A 285 -30.28 1.85 -6.96
C VAL A 285 -30.22 2.67 -5.66
N LEU A 286 -31.13 3.64 -5.49
CA LEU A 286 -31.24 4.44 -4.28
C LEU A 286 -31.65 3.58 -3.08
N ALA A 287 -32.61 2.66 -3.25
CA ALA A 287 -33.04 1.74 -2.22
C ALA A 287 -31.92 0.76 -1.82
N GLU A 288 -31.19 0.21 -2.78
CA GLU A 288 -30.03 -0.66 -2.55
C GLU A 288 -28.93 0.06 -1.76
N ILE A 289 -28.60 1.29 -2.16
CA ILE A 289 -27.60 2.11 -1.46
C ILE A 289 -28.02 2.39 -0.03
N SER A 290 -29.28 2.78 0.19
CA SER A 290 -29.80 3.10 1.51
C SER A 290 -29.78 1.89 2.44
N LYS A 291 -30.25 0.73 1.94
CA LYS A 291 -30.20 -0.54 2.68
C LYS A 291 -28.76 -0.91 3.04
N ARG A 292 -27.82 -0.73 2.11
CA ARG A 292 -26.41 -1.02 2.35
C ARG A 292 -25.79 -0.08 3.37
N ASP A 293 -26.11 1.21 3.34
CA ASP A 293 -25.60 2.17 4.32
C ASP A 293 -26.12 1.86 5.73
N GLU A 294 -27.39 1.46 5.84
CA GLU A 294 -27.99 1.01 7.10
C GLU A 294 -27.25 -0.21 7.64
N GLN A 295 -27.05 -1.24 6.81
CA GLN A 295 -26.26 -2.42 7.18
C GLN A 295 -24.84 -2.00 7.59
N ASP A 296 -24.17 -1.19 6.78
CA ASP A 296 -22.78 -0.82 6.99
C ASP A 296 -22.56 -0.06 8.31
N ARG A 297 -23.50 0.81 8.69
CA ARG A 297 -23.48 1.63 9.92
C ARG A 297 -23.94 0.86 11.17
N ASN A 298 -24.94 -0.01 11.05
CA ASN A 298 -25.54 -0.71 12.19
C ASN A 298 -24.88 -2.06 12.49
N ARG A 299 -23.84 -2.46 11.75
CA ARG A 299 -23.03 -3.64 12.06
C ARG A 299 -22.48 -3.58 13.48
N LYS A 300 -22.61 -4.69 14.22
CA LYS A 300 -22.05 -4.83 15.58
C LYS A 300 -20.52 -4.75 15.59
N PHE A 301 -19.87 -5.31 14.57
CA PHE A 301 -18.42 -5.34 14.47
C PHE A 301 -17.91 -4.43 13.33
N ALA A 302 -17.02 -3.49 13.69
CA ALA A 302 -16.42 -2.51 12.79
C ALA A 302 -17.43 -1.74 11.92
N PRO A 303 -18.37 -0.98 12.54
CA PRO A 303 -19.36 -0.20 11.81
C PRO A 303 -18.70 0.89 10.95
N LEU A 304 -19.41 1.32 9.90
CA LEU A 304 -19.02 2.49 9.12
C LEU A 304 -19.17 3.75 9.98
N VAL A 305 -18.05 4.20 10.53
CA VAL A 305 -17.95 5.40 11.36
C VAL A 305 -16.68 6.14 10.97
N LYS A 306 -16.73 7.48 10.97
CA LYS A 306 -15.55 8.32 10.76
C LYS A 306 -14.61 8.19 11.96
N ALA A 307 -13.33 7.93 11.72
CA ALA A 307 -12.32 7.99 12.79
C ALA A 307 -12.19 9.42 13.31
N ASP A 308 -11.94 9.59 14.62
CA ASP A 308 -11.89 10.93 15.26
C ASP A 308 -10.84 11.85 14.62
N ASP A 309 -9.75 11.28 14.12
CA ASP A 309 -8.63 11.95 13.47
C ASP A 309 -8.74 11.96 11.93
N ALA A 310 -9.86 11.50 11.35
CA ALA A 310 -10.08 11.53 9.91
C ALA A 310 -10.63 12.88 9.42
N VAL A 311 -10.05 13.38 8.32
CA VAL A 311 -10.57 14.55 7.60
C VAL A 311 -11.82 14.15 6.84
N GLU A 312 -12.94 14.83 7.10
CA GLU A 312 -14.19 14.60 6.36
C GLU A 312 -14.18 15.39 5.05
N VAL A 313 -14.50 14.71 3.94
CA VAL A 313 -14.47 15.29 2.60
C VAL A 313 -15.85 15.10 1.93
N PRO A 314 -16.72 16.13 1.93
CA PRO A 314 -17.98 16.08 1.20
C PRO A 314 -17.70 16.15 -0.30
N THR A 315 -18.29 15.26 -1.09
CA THR A 315 -18.02 15.15 -2.54
C THR A 315 -19.20 15.51 -3.43
N ASP A 316 -20.33 15.95 -2.86
CA ASP A 316 -21.48 16.45 -3.62
C ASP A 316 -21.07 17.68 -4.44
N GLY A 317 -21.43 17.71 -5.72
CA GLY A 317 -21.13 18.83 -6.62
C GLY A 317 -19.64 19.01 -6.97
N MET A 318 -18.73 18.21 -6.41
CA MET A 318 -17.30 18.25 -6.73
C MET A 318 -16.96 17.30 -7.87
N THR A 319 -16.10 17.76 -8.77
CA THR A 319 -15.44 16.93 -9.76
C THR A 319 -14.39 16.02 -9.11
N VAL A 320 -14.00 14.95 -9.80
CA VAL A 320 -12.96 14.03 -9.30
C VAL A 320 -11.64 14.76 -9.03
N ASP A 321 -11.27 15.71 -9.89
CA ASP A 321 -10.01 16.45 -9.74
C ASP A 321 -10.05 17.41 -8.54
N GLU A 322 -11.19 18.06 -8.28
CA GLU A 322 -11.37 18.88 -7.08
C GLU A 322 -11.24 18.04 -5.80
N VAL A 323 -11.86 16.85 -5.75
CA VAL A 323 -11.73 15.96 -4.58
C VAL A 323 -10.31 15.45 -4.40
N VAL A 324 -9.58 15.19 -5.49
CA VAL A 324 -8.18 14.76 -5.44
C VAL A 324 -7.23 15.88 -4.98
N ASN A 325 -7.59 17.14 -5.22
CA ASN A 325 -6.77 18.31 -4.86
C ASN A 325 -7.13 18.92 -3.48
N TYR A 326 -8.25 18.50 -2.88
CA TYR A 326 -8.69 18.90 -1.54
C TYR A 326 -7.72 18.41 -0.46
#